data_AF-A0A349X3C4-F1
#
_entry.id   AF-A0A349X3C4-F1
#
_cell.length_a   1.000
_cell.length_b   1.000
_cell.length_c   1.000
_cell.angle_alpha   90.00
_cell.angle_beta   90.00
_cell.angle_gamma   90.00
#
_symmetry.space_group_name_H-M   'P 1'
#
loop_
_entity.id
_entity.type
_entity.pdbx_description
1 polymer ?
#
loop_
_entity_poly.entity_id
_entity_poly.type
_entity_poly.pdbx_seq_one_letter_code
_entity_poly.pdbx_strand_id
1 'polypeptide(L)' 'IYSETAAYGHMGRKCEEVEKTFTSPNGETVSMKVKLFPWEELNYIDQIKVALT' A
#
# COMPACT_ATOMS: atom_id res chain seq x y z
N ILE A 1 2.76 1.77 -7.83
CA ILE A 1 2.16 2.95 -7.18
C ILE A 1 0.81 3.17 -7.87
N TYR A 2 -0.29 2.89 -7.17
CA TYR A 2 -1.66 2.89 -7.69
C TYR A 2 -2.20 4.30 -7.88
N SER A 3 -3.30 4.47 -8.62
CA SER A 3 -3.92 5.79 -8.88
C SER A 3 -4.11 6.63 -7.60
N GLU A 4 -4.51 6.00 -6.50
CA GLU A 4 -4.71 6.62 -5.18
C GLU A 4 -3.44 7.16 -4.53
N THR A 5 -2.30 6.58 -4.89
CA THR A 5 -1.00 7.07 -4.44
C THR A 5 -0.48 8.18 -5.35
N ALA A 6 -1.05 8.37 -6.54
CA ALA A 6 -0.61 9.38 -7.52
C ALA A 6 -1.26 10.76 -7.30
N ALA A 7 -2.21 10.89 -6.39
CA ALA A 7 -2.88 12.15 -6.07
C ALA A 7 -2.73 12.51 -4.59
N TYR A 8 -2.56 13.81 -4.30
CA TYR A 8 -2.49 14.38 -2.95
C TYR A 8 -1.26 14.01 -2.10
N GLY A 9 -0.17 13.54 -2.73
CA GLY A 9 1.11 13.29 -2.07
C GLY A 9 1.26 11.86 -1.51
N HIS A 10 2.49 11.34 -1.53
CA HIS A 10 2.78 9.95 -1.21
C HIS A 10 2.97 9.66 0.29
N MET A 11 3.03 10.68 1.14
CA MET A 11 3.42 10.58 2.56
C MET A 11 2.33 11.10 3.50
N GLY A 12 2.29 10.60 4.74
CA GLY A 12 1.32 10.99 5.77
C GLY A 12 -0.08 10.38 5.59
N ARG A 13 -0.18 9.31 4.81
CA ARG A 13 -1.44 8.61 4.50
C ARG A 13 -1.55 7.35 5.34
N LYS A 14 -2.77 6.94 5.69
CA LYS A 14 -2.99 5.71 6.44
C LYS A 14 -2.66 4.50 5.55
N CYS A 15 -1.87 3.57 6.07
CA CYS A 15 -1.68 2.27 5.45
C CYS A 15 -3.00 1.48 5.50
N GLU A 16 -3.51 1.06 4.34
CA GLU A 16 -4.83 0.43 4.20
C GLU A 16 -4.82 -0.70 3.15
N GLU A 17 -5.61 -1.74 3.39
CA GLU A 17 -5.83 -2.82 2.42
C GLU A 17 -7.18 -2.63 1.75
N VAL A 18 -7.19 -2.50 0.43
CA VAL A 18 -8.39 -2.24 -0.38
C VAL A 18 -8.53 -3.26 -1.49
N GLU A 19 -9.77 -3.57 -1.87
CA GLU A 19 -10.04 -4.39 -3.05
C GLU A 19 -9.99 -3.54 -4.32
N LYS A 20 -9.25 -4.02 -5.32
CA LYS A 20 -9.01 -3.30 -6.57
C LYS A 20 -9.25 -4.22 -7.75
N THR A 21 -10.07 -3.74 -8.68
CA THR A 21 -10.27 -4.37 -9.98
C THR A 21 -9.40 -3.67 -11.02
N PHE A 22 -8.60 -4.46 -11.73
CA PHE A 22 -7.76 -4.01 -12.83
C PHE A 22 -8.31 -4.57 -14.13
N THR A 23 -8.49 -3.72 -15.12
CA THR A 23 -8.93 -4.11 -16.47
C THR A 23 -7.75 -4.01 -17.41
N SER A 24 -7.42 -5.12 -18.09
CA SER A 24 -6.40 -5.12 -19.14
C SER A 24 -6.94 -4.45 -20.41
N PRO A 25 -6.07 -3.98 -21.33
CA PRO A 25 -6.51 -3.46 -22.63
C PRO A 25 -7.31 -4.46 -23.48
N ASN A 26 -7.16 -5.76 -23.19
CA ASN A 26 -7.88 -6.85 -23.85
C ASN A 26 -9.26 -7.11 -23.21
N GLY A 27 -9.65 -6.34 -22.18
CA GLY A 27 -10.95 -6.45 -21.50
C GLY A 27 -11.00 -7.45 -20.36
N GLU A 28 -9.91 -8.16 -20.06
CA GLU A 28 -9.86 -9.06 -18.90
C GLU A 28 -9.82 -8.26 -17.60
N THR A 29 -10.64 -8.65 -16.63
CA THR A 29 -10.68 -8.00 -15.31
C THR A 29 -10.17 -8.93 -14.22
N VAL A 30 -9.27 -8.41 -13.37
CA VAL A 30 -8.77 -9.12 -12.19
C VAL A 30 -9.04 -8.27 -10.95
N SER A 31 -9.77 -8.83 -9.99
CA SER A 31 -9.94 -8.24 -8.65
C SER A 31 -8.93 -8.83 -7.69
N MET A 32 -8.20 -7.99 -6.98
CA MET A 32 -7.27 -8.40 -5.95
C MET A 32 -7.19 -7.39 -4.82
N LYS A 33 -6.80 -7.87 -3.65
CA LYS A 33 -6.50 -7.00 -2.51
C LYS A 33 -5.12 -6.36 -2.68
N VAL A 34 -5.06 -5.07 -2.40
CA VAL A 34 -3.88 -4.24 -2.56
C VAL A 34 -3.66 -3.45 -1.27
N LYS A 35 -2.40 -3.45 -0.80
CA LYS A 35 -1.98 -2.63 0.33
C LYS A 35 -1.50 -1.26 -0.17
N LEU A 36 -2.22 -0.20 0.18
CA LEU A 36 -1.85 1.19 -0.08
C LEU A 36 -0.95 1.73 1.03
N PHE A 37 -0.01 2.60 0.65
CA PHE A 37 0.96 3.26 1.54
C PHE A 37 1.70 2.31 2.51
N PRO A 38 2.24 1.15 2.06
CA PRO A 38 2.89 0.20 2.94
C PRO A 38 4.15 0.74 3.64
N TRP A 39 4.78 1.79 3.10
CA TRP A 39 5.95 2.46 3.69
C TRP A 39 5.62 3.31 4.92
N GLU A 40 4.35 3.63 5.17
CA GLU A 40 3.89 4.33 6.38
C GLU A 40 3.63 3.35 7.55
N GLU A 41 3.83 2.04 7.34
CA GLU A 41 3.60 1.03 8.35
C GLU A 41 4.69 1.03 9.42
N LEU A 42 4.28 1.02 10.70
CA LEU A 42 5.17 1.05 11.86
C LEU A 42 5.46 -0.36 12.43
N ASN A 43 5.24 -1.41 11.63
CA ASN A 43 5.34 -2.81 12.05
C ASN A 43 6.78 -3.26 12.38
N TYR A 44 7.79 -2.49 12.00
CA TYR A 44 9.20 -2.81 12.22
C TYR A 44 9.81 -2.13 13.45
N ILE A 45 9.04 -1.27 14.15
CA ILE A 45 9.54 -0.50 15.30
C ILE A 45 10.10 -1.41 16.40
N ASP A 46 9.38 -2.47 16.75
CA ASP A 46 9.78 -3.33 17.87
C ASP A 46 11.02 -4.15 17.54
N GLN A 47 11.20 -4.56 16.28
CA GLN A 47 12.42 -5.22 15.81
C GLN A 47 13.63 -4.29 15.92
N ILE A 48 13.47 -3.01 15.55
CA ILE A 48 14.53 -2.00 15.69
C ILE A 48 14.89 -1.79 17.17
N LYS A 49 13.90 -1.70 18.06
CA LYS A 49 14.15 -1.54 19.50
C LYS A 49 14.95 -2.70 20.07
N VAL A 50 14.60 -3.94 19.71
CA VAL A 50 15.32 -5.13 20.15
C VAL A 50 16.77 -5.14 19.64
N ALA A 51 17.01 -4.72 18.40
CA ALA A 51 18.36 -4.72 17.81
C ALA A 51 19.31 -3.64 18.40
N LEU A 52 18.77 -2.63 19.08
CA LEU A 52 19.53 -1.53 19.69
C LEU A 52 19.74 -1.70 21.20
N THR A 53 19.30 -2.82 21.77
CA THR A 53 19.47 -3.18 23.19
C THR A 53 20.48 -4.31 23.33
#